data_AF-A0A8J9X9G2-F1
#
_entry.id   AF-A0A8J9X9G2-F1
#
_cell.length_a   1.000
_cell.length_b   1.000
_cell.length_c   1.000
_cell.angle_alpha   90.00
_cell.angle_beta   90.00
_cell.angle_gamma   90.00
#
_symmetry.space_group_name_H-M   'P 1'
#
loop_
_entity.id
_entity.type
_entity.pdbx_description
1 polymer ?
#
loop_
_entity_poly.entity_id
_entity_poly.type
_entity_poly.pdbx_seq_one_letter_code
_entity_poly.pdbx_strand_id
1 'polypeptide(L)'
;MSAQAFWDVAAPLIAVTEKHPFLVAMVDGSLDMDSFQYYVVQDALYLHDFAYALRRLGDNDGISRQDSERLHAFAKGAEEAELSLHNSFFKEWNISDDGVEQMPHSLLYTSYMKQVVATRPHAEGLAVLLPCFWVYMHVGQCMLKLRQELGD
;
A
#
# COMPACT_ATOMS: atom_id res chain seq x y z
N MET A 1 -1.63 24.64 -3.90
CA MET A 1 -1.39 23.43 -4.72
C MET A 1 -2.51 22.44 -4.37
N SER A 2 -3.24 21.90 -5.34
CA SER A 2 -4.37 20.99 -5.08
C SER A 2 -3.88 19.53 -5.00
N ALA A 3 -4.71 18.63 -4.45
CA ALA A 3 -4.44 17.19 -4.53
C ALA A 3 -4.28 16.72 -5.99
N GLN A 4 -5.06 17.29 -6.91
CA GLN A 4 -4.97 17.02 -8.34
C GLN A 4 -3.58 17.33 -8.92
N ALA A 5 -2.94 18.43 -8.47
CA ALA A 5 -1.61 18.78 -8.96
C ALA A 5 -0.54 17.74 -8.57
N PHE A 6 -0.67 17.07 -7.42
CA PHE A 6 0.22 15.95 -7.07
C PHE A 6 0.00 14.75 -7.97
N TRP A 7 -1.27 14.43 -8.26
CA TRP A 7 -1.63 13.37 -9.19
C TRP A 7 -1.07 13.63 -10.59
N ASP A 8 -1.27 14.83 -11.13
CA ASP A 8 -0.84 15.18 -12.48
C ASP A 8 0.69 15.02 -12.66
N VAL A 9 1.47 15.34 -11.61
CA VAL A 9 2.93 15.14 -11.60
C VAL A 9 3.30 13.66 -11.53
N ALA A 10 2.55 12.86 -10.77
CA ALA A 10 2.80 11.43 -10.61
C ALA A 10 2.22 10.57 -11.75
N ALA A 11 1.28 11.11 -12.54
CA ALA A 11 0.53 10.38 -13.55
C ALA A 11 1.40 9.59 -14.55
N PRO A 12 2.53 10.12 -15.06
CA PRO A 12 3.40 9.35 -15.94
C PRO A 12 3.98 8.10 -15.28
N LEU A 13 4.29 8.15 -13.98
CA LEU A 13 4.78 7.00 -13.22
C LEU A 13 3.65 6.02 -12.90
N ILE A 14 2.47 6.52 -12.53
CA ILE A 14 1.29 5.71 -12.27
C ILE A 14 0.88 4.92 -13.53
N ALA A 15 0.95 5.55 -14.70
CA ALA A 15 0.67 4.91 -15.98
C ALA A 15 1.62 3.74 -16.31
N VAL A 16 2.84 3.74 -15.78
CA VAL A 16 3.75 2.58 -15.88
C VAL A 16 3.25 1.44 -14.99
N THR A 17 2.82 1.76 -13.76
CA THR A 17 2.24 0.77 -12.84
C THR A 17 1.01 0.11 -13.42
N GLU A 18 0.10 0.86 -14.04
CA GLU A 18 -1.14 0.34 -14.66
C GLU A 18 -0.92 -0.82 -15.63
N LYS A 19 0.24 -0.83 -16.31
CA LYS A 19 0.61 -1.82 -17.33
C LYS A 19 1.66 -2.82 -16.84
N HIS A 20 1.93 -2.84 -15.54
CA HIS A 20 2.96 -3.70 -14.99
C HIS A 20 2.59 -5.18 -15.22
N PRO A 21 3.52 -6.02 -15.74
CA PRO A 21 3.22 -7.41 -16.08
C PRO A 21 2.58 -8.21 -14.94
N PHE A 22 3.00 -7.96 -13.69
CA PHE A 22 2.40 -8.58 -12.50
C PHE A 22 0.89 -8.34 -12.40
N LEU A 23 0.43 -7.11 -12.65
CA LEU A 23 -1.00 -6.77 -12.55
C LEU A 23 -1.79 -7.32 -13.72
N VAL A 24 -1.23 -7.26 -14.93
CA VAL A 24 -1.85 -7.85 -16.12
C VAL A 24 -2.02 -9.37 -15.92
N ALA A 25 -0.96 -10.05 -15.49
CA ALA A 25 -0.97 -11.48 -15.23
C ALA A 25 -1.94 -11.86 -14.09
N MET A 26 -2.12 -10.98 -13.10
CA MET A 26 -3.11 -11.18 -12.04
C MET A 26 -4.53 -11.11 -12.57
N VAL A 27 -4.80 -10.22 -13.53
CA VAL A 27 -6.13 -10.05 -14.13
C VAL A 27 -6.46 -11.17 -15.12
N ASP A 28 -5.50 -11.58 -15.95
CA ASP A 28 -5.70 -12.64 -16.96
C ASP A 28 -5.53 -14.08 -16.41
N GLY A 29 -5.10 -14.21 -15.15
CA GLY A 29 -4.93 -15.49 -14.47
C GLY A 29 -3.65 -16.25 -14.81
N SER A 30 -2.71 -15.64 -15.56
CA SER A 30 -1.41 -16.23 -15.90
C SER A 30 -0.32 -15.99 -14.85
N LEU A 31 -0.60 -15.23 -13.79
CA LEU A 31 0.39 -14.95 -12.75
C LEU A 31 0.86 -16.23 -12.07
N ASP A 32 2.18 -16.41 -12.07
CA ASP A 32 2.83 -17.49 -11.36
C ASP A 32 2.51 -17.44 -9.85
N MET A 33 2.12 -18.58 -9.29
CA MET A 33 1.64 -18.64 -7.91
C MET A 33 2.76 -18.27 -6.92
N ASP A 34 3.99 -18.72 -7.15
CA ASP A 34 5.12 -18.40 -6.26
C ASP A 34 5.39 -16.89 -6.24
N SER A 35 5.25 -16.23 -7.40
CA SER A 35 5.34 -14.78 -7.51
C SER A 35 4.24 -14.06 -6.71
N PHE A 36 3.02 -14.59 -6.72
CA PHE A 36 1.92 -14.02 -5.93
C PHE A 36 2.10 -14.24 -4.43
N GLN A 37 2.48 -15.46 -4.02
CA GLN A 37 2.78 -15.78 -2.63
C GLN A 37 3.88 -14.87 -2.08
N TYR A 38 4.95 -14.68 -2.85
CA TYR A 38 6.03 -13.78 -2.50
C TYR A 38 5.57 -12.33 -2.32
N TYR A 39 4.74 -11.83 -3.24
CA TYR A 39 4.13 -10.51 -3.13
C TYR A 39 3.30 -10.37 -1.84
N VAL A 40 2.44 -11.34 -1.52
CA VAL A 40 1.57 -11.30 -0.33
C VAL A 40 2.41 -11.25 0.96
N VAL A 41 3.52 -11.99 1.03
CA VAL A 41 4.43 -11.91 2.19
C VAL A 41 5.05 -10.53 2.32
N GLN A 42 5.54 -9.96 1.22
CA GLN A 42 6.14 -8.63 1.22
C GLN A 42 5.11 -7.52 1.51
N ASP A 43 3.87 -7.68 1.06
CA ASP A 43 2.77 -6.74 1.31
C ASP A 43 2.36 -6.75 2.79
N ALA A 44 2.36 -7.90 3.46
CA ALA A 44 2.13 -7.99 4.91
C ALA A 44 3.20 -7.18 5.69
N LEU A 45 4.49 -7.37 5.35
CA LEU A 45 5.58 -6.60 5.96
C LEU A 45 5.49 -5.09 5.66
N TYR A 46 4.98 -4.72 4.49
CA TYR A 46 4.73 -3.32 4.14
C TYR A 46 3.57 -2.74 4.97
N LEU A 47 2.46 -3.46 5.10
CA LEU A 47 1.27 -3.02 5.83
C LEU A 47 1.55 -2.78 7.31
N HIS A 48 2.39 -3.62 7.94
CA HIS A 48 2.86 -3.40 9.31
C HIS A 48 3.52 -2.02 9.49
N ASP A 49 4.46 -1.69 8.60
CA ASP A 49 5.15 -0.40 8.63
C ASP A 49 4.25 0.78 8.24
N PHE A 50 3.30 0.55 7.32
CA PHE A 50 2.31 1.53 6.90
C PHE A 50 1.34 1.88 8.03
N ALA A 51 0.82 0.89 8.75
CA ALA A 51 0.01 1.09 9.94
C ALA A 51 0.77 1.86 11.02
N TYR A 52 2.03 1.52 11.27
CA TYR A 52 2.90 2.29 12.17
C TYR A 52 3.01 3.76 11.74
N ALA A 53 3.27 4.03 10.47
CA ALA A 53 3.43 5.40 9.98
C ALA A 53 2.13 6.22 10.12
N LEU A 54 0.97 5.62 9.89
CA LEU A 54 -0.34 6.24 10.10
C LEU A 54 -0.58 6.59 11.57
N ARG A 55 -0.34 5.65 12.50
CA ARG A 55 -0.45 5.92 13.96
C ARG A 55 0.48 7.06 14.37
N ARG A 56 1.75 6.96 13.96
CA ARG A 56 2.76 7.96 14.30
C ARG A 56 2.39 9.36 13.82
N LEU A 57 1.76 9.47 12.65
CA LEU A 57 1.28 10.75 12.13
C LEU A 57 0.03 11.25 12.88
N GLY A 58 -0.85 10.34 13.32
CA GLY A 58 -2.02 10.62 14.16
C GLY A 58 -1.67 11.05 15.59
N ASP A 59 -0.49 10.67 16.07
CA ASP A 59 0.06 11.08 17.38
C ASP A 59 0.74 12.46 17.35
N ASN A 60 0.82 13.13 16.20
CA ASN A 60 1.49 14.44 16.11
C ASN A 60 0.72 15.52 16.87
N ASP A 61 1.45 16.30 17.67
CA ASP A 61 0.92 17.49 18.30
C ASP A 61 0.46 18.53 17.25
N GLY A 62 -0.59 19.28 17.58
CA GLY A 62 -1.07 20.39 16.76
C GLY A 62 -2.09 20.02 15.67
N ILE A 63 -2.55 18.78 15.61
CA ILE A 63 -3.67 18.37 14.75
C ILE A 63 -5.00 18.35 15.50
N SER A 64 -6.11 18.37 14.77
CA SER A 64 -7.43 18.25 15.38
C SER A 64 -7.65 16.83 15.92
N ARG A 65 -8.42 16.70 17.01
CA ARG A 65 -8.83 15.39 17.53
C ARG A 65 -9.49 14.51 16.46
N GLN A 66 -10.31 15.12 15.61
CA GLN A 66 -10.99 14.41 14.53
C GLN A 66 -10.00 13.83 13.51
N ASP A 67 -8.95 14.57 13.15
CA ASP A 67 -7.95 14.10 12.18
C ASP A 67 -7.05 13.02 12.78
N SER A 68 -6.69 13.16 14.06
CA SER A 68 -6.02 12.10 14.82
C SER A 68 -6.85 10.81 14.81
N GLU A 69 -8.13 10.87 15.21
CA GLU A 69 -9.03 9.71 15.24
C GLU A 69 -9.17 9.05 13.85
N ARG A 70 -9.20 9.84 12.77
CA ARG A 70 -9.21 9.31 11.39
C ARG A 70 -7.93 8.57 11.04
N LEU A 71 -6.76 9.13 11.36
CA LEU A 71 -5.47 8.49 11.08
C LEU A 71 -5.32 7.18 11.85
N HIS A 72 -5.75 7.13 13.10
CA HIS A 72 -5.78 5.88 13.87
C HIS A 72 -6.77 4.85 13.30
N ALA A 73 -7.93 5.30 12.79
CA ALA A 73 -8.86 4.41 12.12
C ALA A 73 -8.27 3.83 10.82
N PHE A 74 -7.54 4.62 10.04
CA PHE A 74 -6.82 4.13 8.86
C PHE A 74 -5.70 3.16 9.21
N ALA A 75 -4.96 3.41 10.30
CA ALA A 75 -3.95 2.47 10.77
C ALA A 75 -4.56 1.12 11.16
N LYS A 76 -5.68 1.13 11.89
CA LYS A 76 -6.43 -0.08 12.24
C LYS A 76 -6.89 -0.84 10.99
N GLY A 77 -7.35 -0.13 9.96
CA GLY A 77 -7.70 -0.75 8.68
C GLY A 77 -6.52 -1.43 7.99
N ALA A 78 -5.32 -0.85 8.06
CA ALA A 78 -4.10 -1.47 7.53
C ALA A 78 -3.70 -2.74 8.33
N GLU A 79 -3.80 -2.69 9.67
CA GLU A 79 -3.57 -3.85 10.55
C GLU A 79 -4.58 -4.98 10.27
N GLU A 80 -5.86 -4.64 10.06
CA GLU A 80 -6.90 -5.61 9.70
C GLU A 80 -6.65 -6.23 8.33
N ALA A 81 -6.17 -5.46 7.35
CA ALA A 81 -5.77 -5.97 6.05
C ALA A 81 -4.59 -6.94 6.15
N GLU A 82 -3.55 -6.58 6.91
CA GLU A 82 -2.40 -7.46 7.20
C GLU A 82 -2.85 -8.77 7.86
N LEU A 83 -3.70 -8.68 8.89
CA LEU A 83 -4.23 -9.85 9.59
C LEU A 83 -5.12 -10.71 8.67
N SER A 84 -5.83 -10.10 7.73
CA SER A 84 -6.60 -10.81 6.71
C SER A 84 -5.70 -11.63 5.80
N LEU A 85 -4.55 -11.10 5.38
CA LEU A 85 -3.56 -11.86 4.59
C LEU A 85 -3.04 -13.09 5.35
N HIS A 86 -2.70 -12.93 6.63
CA HIS A 86 -2.25 -14.04 7.48
C HIS A 86 -3.33 -15.12 7.66
N ASN A 87 -4.56 -14.71 7.96
CA ASN A 87 -5.66 -15.65 8.24
C ASN A 87 -6.20 -16.36 6.99
N SER A 88 -5.95 -15.81 5.80
CA SER A 88 -6.34 -16.39 4.52
C SER A 88 -5.14 -17.07 3.86
N PHE A 89 -4.37 -16.33 3.05
CA PHE A 89 -3.31 -16.82 2.19
C PHE A 89 -2.21 -17.57 2.95
N PHE A 90 -1.72 -17.03 4.07
CA PHE A 90 -0.61 -17.69 4.76
C PHE A 90 -1.05 -19.03 5.34
N LYS A 91 -2.26 -19.07 5.88
CA LYS A 91 -2.84 -20.30 6.42
C LYS A 91 -3.19 -21.30 5.32
N GLU A 92 -3.77 -20.86 4.21
CA GLU A 92 -4.19 -21.73 3.10
C GLU A 92 -2.99 -22.35 2.38
N TRP A 93 -1.91 -21.59 2.20
CA TRP A 93 -0.72 -22.02 1.50
C TRP A 93 0.40 -22.51 2.41
N ASN A 94 0.15 -22.56 3.72
CA ASN A 94 1.13 -22.95 4.74
C ASN A 94 2.45 -22.16 4.63
N ILE A 95 2.33 -20.85 4.41
CA ILE A 95 3.46 -19.91 4.34
C ILE A 95 3.82 -19.49 5.76
N SER A 96 5.12 -19.45 6.03
CA SER A 96 5.68 -18.81 7.21
C SER A 96 6.46 -17.57 6.77
N ASP A 97 6.22 -16.46 7.44
CA ASP A 97 6.98 -15.22 7.32
C ASP A 97 8.09 -15.10 8.37
N ASP A 98 8.32 -16.14 9.17
CA ASP A 98 9.38 -16.16 10.16
C ASP A 98 10.75 -16.05 9.48
N GLY A 99 11.52 -15.03 9.88
CA GLY A 99 12.82 -14.72 9.28
C GLY A 99 12.76 -14.15 7.86
N VAL A 100 11.58 -13.80 7.32
CA VAL A 100 11.50 -13.13 6.02
C VAL A 100 11.84 -11.65 6.17
N GLU A 101 12.85 -11.20 5.42
CA GLU A 101 13.24 -9.81 5.39
C GLU A 101 12.45 -9.02 4.33
N GLN A 102 12.22 -7.73 4.61
CA GLN A 102 11.69 -6.81 3.61
C GLN A 102 12.67 -6.69 2.44
N MET A 103 12.12 -6.72 1.23
CA MET A 103 12.90 -6.47 0.03
C MET A 103 13.54 -5.08 0.05
N PRO A 104 14.72 -4.88 -0.56
CA PRO A 104 15.41 -3.59 -0.54
C PRO A 104 14.53 -2.41 -0.99
N HIS A 105 13.66 -2.62 -1.97
CA HIS A 105 12.72 -1.59 -2.45
C HIS A 105 11.61 -1.29 -1.44
N SER A 106 11.03 -2.32 -0.83
CA SER A 106 10.01 -2.19 0.23
C SER A 106 10.59 -1.50 1.45
N LEU A 107 11.77 -1.93 1.90
CA LEU A 107 12.50 -1.33 3.02
C LEU A 107 12.84 0.13 2.74
N LEU A 108 13.32 0.47 1.54
CA LEU A 108 13.58 1.85 1.15
C LEU A 108 12.32 2.70 1.25
N TYR A 109 11.21 2.19 0.70
CA TYR A 109 9.94 2.90 0.70
C TYR A 109 9.41 3.12 2.13
N THR A 110 9.35 2.07 2.94
CA THR A 110 8.85 2.18 4.33
C THR A 110 9.78 2.99 5.22
N SER A 111 11.10 2.90 5.03
CA SER A 111 12.07 3.72 5.77
C SER A 111 11.92 5.20 5.44
N TYR A 112 11.78 5.56 4.15
CA TYR A 112 11.55 6.94 3.74
C TYR A 112 10.23 7.47 4.32
N MET A 113 9.15 6.69 4.21
CA MET A 113 7.85 7.04 4.77
C MET A 113 7.91 7.27 6.29
N LYS A 114 8.48 6.32 7.04
CA LYS A 114 8.67 6.42 8.50
C LYS A 114 9.49 7.65 8.89
N GLN A 115 10.55 7.95 8.13
CA GLN A 115 11.37 9.13 8.36
C GLN A 115 10.59 10.44 8.13
N VAL A 116 9.81 10.52 7.06
CA VAL A 116 9.00 11.71 6.75
C VAL A 116 7.96 11.95 7.84
N VAL A 117 7.16 10.95 8.21
CA VAL A 117 6.12 11.12 9.25
C VAL A 117 6.71 11.48 10.63
N ALA A 118 7.94 11.05 10.92
CA ALA A 118 8.60 11.33 12.19
C ALA A 118 9.26 12.71 12.26
N THR A 119 9.69 13.28 11.13
CA THR A 119 10.61 14.44 11.13
C THR A 119 10.13 15.65 10.31
N ARG A 120 9.10 15.48 9.47
CA ARG A 120 8.61 16.53 8.57
C ARG A 120 7.27 17.10 9.04
N PRO A 121 6.88 18.29 8.53
CA PRO A 121 5.57 18.85 8.82
C PRO A 121 4.43 17.87 8.51
N HIS A 122 3.33 17.96 9.25
CA HIS A 122 2.20 17.04 9.12
C HIS A 122 1.65 16.94 7.68
N ALA A 123 1.65 18.03 6.92
CA ALA A 123 1.23 18.04 5.53
C ALA A 123 2.13 17.18 4.62
N GLU A 124 3.44 17.13 4.86
CA GLU A 124 4.35 16.22 4.15
C GLU A 124 4.14 14.77 4.58
N GLY A 125 3.83 14.54 5.87
CA GLY A 125 3.41 13.25 6.39
C GLY A 125 2.15 12.71 5.70
N LEU A 126 1.13 13.55 5.50
CA LEU A 126 -0.06 13.18 4.73
C LEU A 126 0.29 12.90 3.26
N ALA A 127 1.14 13.73 2.66
CA ALA A 127 1.54 13.59 1.27
C ALA A 127 2.31 12.29 0.99
N VAL A 128 3.13 11.80 1.93
CA VAL A 128 3.86 10.54 1.75
C VAL A 128 2.98 9.29 1.92
N LEU A 129 1.88 9.39 2.69
CA LEU A 129 0.95 8.28 2.92
C LEU A 129 -0.16 8.18 1.87
N LEU A 130 -0.54 9.32 1.27
CA LEU A 130 -1.64 9.42 0.30
C LEU A 130 -1.53 8.46 -0.91
N PRO A 131 -0.34 8.23 -1.52
CA PRO A 131 -0.23 7.38 -2.71
C PRO A 131 -0.74 5.95 -2.50
N CYS A 132 -0.56 5.37 -1.31
CA CYS A 132 -1.02 4.01 -1.03
C CYS A 132 -2.54 3.87 -1.26
N PHE A 133 -3.33 4.84 -0.79
CA PHE A 133 -4.79 4.81 -0.98
C PHE A 133 -5.19 5.13 -2.41
N TRP A 134 -4.63 6.22 -2.96
CA TRP A 134 -5.09 6.75 -4.24
C TRP A 134 -4.65 5.88 -5.41
N VAL A 135 -3.40 5.44 -5.42
CA VAL A 135 -2.86 4.61 -6.50
C VAL A 135 -3.51 3.23 -6.49
N TYR A 136 -3.70 2.58 -5.33
CA TYR A 136 -4.38 1.28 -5.27
C TYR A 136 -5.83 1.36 -5.75
N MET A 137 -6.57 2.41 -5.35
CA MET A 137 -7.94 2.61 -5.84
C MET A 137 -7.97 2.74 -7.38
N HIS A 138 -7.09 3.58 -7.92
CA HIS A 138 -7.00 3.81 -9.38
C HIS A 138 -6.58 2.56 -10.14
N VAL A 139 -5.51 1.90 -9.69
CA VAL A 139 -5.01 0.66 -10.29
C VAL A 139 -6.08 -0.44 -10.22
N GLY A 140 -6.78 -0.58 -9.10
CA GLY A 140 -7.90 -1.51 -8.98
C GLY A 140 -9.02 -1.24 -9.99
N GLN A 141 -9.36 0.03 -10.24
CA GLN A 141 -10.31 0.40 -11.29
C GLN A 141 -9.78 0.07 -12.70
N CYS A 142 -8.49 0.26 -12.97
CA CYS A 142 -7.87 -0.13 -14.23
C CYS A 142 -7.90 -1.65 -14.43
N MET A 143 -7.61 -2.43 -13.38
CA MET A 143 -7.68 -3.89 -13.41
C MET A 143 -9.10 -4.39 -13.70
N LEU A 144 -10.13 -3.76 -13.11
CA LEU A 144 -11.53 -4.09 -13.39
C LEU A 144 -11.91 -3.83 -14.85
N LYS A 145 -11.43 -2.72 -15.44
CA LYS A 145 -11.64 -2.43 -16.87
C LYS A 145 -10.92 -3.46 -17.76
N LEU A 146 -9.66 -3.76 -17.45
CA LEU A 146 -8.89 -4.76 -18.18
C LEU A 146 -9.59 -6.13 -18.16
N ARG A 147 -10.14 -6.53 -17.01
CA ARG A 147 -10.93 -7.76 -16.89
C ARG A 147 -12.14 -7.76 -17.83
N GLN A 148 -12.87 -6.65 -17.91
CA GLN A 148 -14.02 -6.52 -18.82
C GLN A 148 -13.62 -6.62 -20.29
N GLU A 149 -12.43 -6.13 -20.65
CA GLU A 149 -11.90 -6.19 -22.01
C GLU A 149 -11.44 -7.59 -22.42
N LEU A 150 -10.93 -8.39 -21.47
CA LEU A 150 -10.49 -9.76 -21.72
C LEU A 150 -11.65 -10.75 -21.91
N GLY A 151 -12.86 -10.40 -21.47
CA GLY A 151 -14.05 -11.24 -21.54
C GLY A 151 -14.03 -12.34 -20.48
N ASP A 152 -15.10 -12.42 -19.67
CA ASP A 152 -15.31 -13.52 -18.71
C ASP A 152 -15.42 -14.89 -19.42
#